data_AF-A0A3Q3ACG5-F1
#
_entry.id   AF-A0A3Q3ACG5-F1
#
_cell.length_a   1.000
_cell.length_b   1.000
_cell.length_c   1.000
_cell.angle_alpha   90.00
_cell.angle_beta   90.00
_cell.angle_gamma   90.00
#
_symmetry.space_group_name_H-M   'P 1'
#
loop_
_entity.id
_entity.type
_entity.pdbx_description
1 polymer ?
#
loop_
_entity_poly.entity_id
_entity_poly.type
_entity_poly.pdbx_seq_one_letter_code
_entity_poly.pdbx_strand_id
1 'polypeptide(L)'
;MMRLLLNNGYKVERCFYCYHDSAFDVVEAEGKIPVSFCEFMCLCCLKHLSGSVVRILLDYVNHVHICSKLRLILEKQRQWPEICEILCDPRSLSHLCRLEIRKRLTMRRLNNPEIMGSNIFPPRLRRFILYEELDLYRTTSKPAV
;
A
#
# COMPACT_ATOMS: atom_id res chain seq x y z
N MET A 1 1.00 4.08 -11.57
CA MET A 1 2.45 4.23 -11.35
C MET A 1 2.91 3.84 -9.94
N MET A 2 2.26 4.26 -8.85
CA MET A 2 2.70 3.91 -7.48
C MET A 2 2.83 2.39 -7.21
N ARG A 3 1.88 1.58 -7.69
CA ARG A 3 1.90 0.11 -7.55
C ARG A 3 3.15 -0.55 -8.13
N LEU A 4 3.79 0.06 -9.13
CA LEU A 4 5.05 -0.43 -9.69
C LEU A 4 6.15 -0.42 -8.64
N LEU A 5 6.29 0.68 -7.89
CA LEU A 5 7.27 0.78 -6.81
C LEU A 5 6.98 -0.27 -5.72
N LEU A 6 5.72 -0.39 -5.33
CA LEU A 6 5.30 -1.33 -4.27
C LEU A 6 5.50 -2.80 -4.70
N ASN A 7 5.30 -3.10 -5.99
CA ASN A 7 5.59 -4.42 -6.55
C ASN A 7 7.10 -4.75 -6.55
N ASN A 8 7.97 -3.73 -6.52
CA ASN A 8 9.43 -3.89 -6.49
C ASN A 8 10.04 -3.94 -5.08
N GLY A 9 9.23 -4.12 -4.03
CA GLY A 9 9.75 -4.46 -2.70
C GLY A 9 9.92 -3.31 -1.72
N TYR A 10 9.30 -2.16 -1.99
CA TYR A 10 9.23 -1.07 -1.01
C TYR A 10 8.43 -1.52 0.22
N LYS A 11 8.98 -1.28 1.41
CA LYS A 11 8.39 -1.65 2.70
C LYS A 11 7.33 -0.64 3.12
N VAL A 12 6.09 -0.89 2.73
CA VAL A 12 4.95 0.02 2.95
C VAL A 12 4.61 0.18 4.42
N GLU A 13 4.87 -0.83 5.25
CA GLU A 13 4.61 -0.80 6.69
C GLU A 13 5.30 0.39 7.35
N ARG A 14 6.47 0.80 6.82
CA ARG A 14 7.22 1.96 7.32
C ARG A 14 6.51 3.30 7.13
N CYS A 15 5.59 3.41 6.18
CA CYS A 15 4.78 4.61 6.01
C CYS A 15 3.80 4.83 7.18
N PHE A 16 3.52 3.80 7.98
CA PHE A 16 2.58 3.86 9.09
C PHE A 16 3.28 3.81 10.47
N TYR A 17 4.62 3.91 10.50
CA TYR A 17 5.37 4.07 11.74
C TYR A 17 5.66 5.55 12.00
N CYS A 18 5.04 6.10 13.04
CA CYS A 18 5.32 7.44 13.56
C CYS A 18 4.98 7.50 15.07
N TYR A 19 5.52 8.49 15.77
CA TYR A 19 5.36 8.63 17.22
C TYR A 19 4.31 9.67 17.64
N HIS A 20 3.52 10.22 16.70
CA HIS A 20 2.58 11.32 17.00
C HIS A 20 1.49 10.97 18.02
N ASP A 21 1.18 9.68 18.21
CA ASP A 21 0.20 9.20 19.18
C ASP A 21 0.82 8.37 20.32
N SER A 22 2.16 8.32 20.40
CA SER A 22 2.87 7.67 21.51
C SER A 22 3.01 8.65 22.66
N ALA A 23 2.52 8.27 23.84
CA ALA A 23 2.68 9.05 25.08
C ALA A 23 4.11 9.02 25.64
N PHE A 24 5.00 8.19 25.08
CA PHE A 24 6.40 8.12 25.48
C PHE A 24 7.25 9.02 24.60
N ASP A 25 7.94 9.93 25.30
CA ASP A 25 8.75 11.02 24.84
C ASP A 25 9.65 10.70 23.65
N VAL A 26 9.84 11.75 22.87
CA VAL A 26 10.93 11.96 21.93
C VAL A 26 12.24 11.72 22.67
N VAL A 27 12.71 10.48 22.70
CA VAL A 27 14.13 10.24 22.98
C VAL A 27 14.84 10.86 21.80
N GLU A 28 15.48 12.00 22.04
CA GLU A 28 16.39 12.68 21.13
C GLU A 28 17.40 11.67 20.59
N ALA A 29 17.07 11.05 19.47
CA ALA A 29 18.05 10.42 18.61
C ALA A 29 18.78 11.58 17.92
N GLU A 30 19.87 12.02 18.54
CA GLU A 30 20.88 12.86 17.92
C GLU A 30 21.20 12.30 16.51
N GLY A 31 20.73 13.00 15.48
CA GLY A 31 20.98 12.66 14.08
C GLY A 31 19.71 12.41 13.26
N LYS A 32 19.04 13.51 12.86
CA LYS A 32 17.95 13.57 11.87
C LYS A 32 16.83 12.55 12.10
N ILE A 33 15.79 12.93 12.84
CA ILE A 33 14.50 12.24 12.75
C ILE A 33 14.08 12.28 11.26
N PRO A 34 14.03 11.14 10.55
CA PRO A 34 13.57 11.13 9.17
C PRO A 34 12.14 11.66 9.15
N VAL A 35 11.85 12.61 8.25
CA VAL A 35 10.50 13.16 8.05
C VAL A 35 9.53 12.00 7.91
N SER A 36 8.57 11.91 8.84
CA SER A 36 7.61 10.81 8.86
C SER A 36 6.66 10.93 7.66
N PHE A 37 6.13 9.81 7.18
CA PHE A 37 5.23 9.81 6.03
C PHE A 37 4.00 10.70 6.26
N CYS A 38 3.42 10.68 7.45
CA CYS A 38 2.29 11.53 7.81
C CYS A 38 2.64 13.03 7.77
N GLU A 39 3.85 13.44 8.17
CA GLU A 39 4.34 14.81 8.00
C GLU A 39 4.46 15.20 6.53
N PHE A 40 5.05 14.32 5.72
CA PHE A 40 5.19 14.54 4.29
C PHE A 40 3.83 14.69 3.58
N MET A 41 2.86 13.84 3.91
CA MET A 41 1.52 13.91 3.32
C MET A 41 0.70 15.11 3.79
N CYS A 42 1.07 15.74 4.91
CA CYS A 42 0.43 16.98 5.38
C CYS A 42 0.86 18.23 4.61
N LEU A 43 1.93 18.16 3.81
CA LEU A 43 2.37 19.28 2.99
C LEU A 43 1.26 19.71 2.01
N CYS A 44 1.03 21.01 1.87
CA CYS A 44 -0.08 21.55 1.07
C CYS A 44 -0.08 21.04 -0.38
N CYS A 45 1.10 20.85 -0.97
CA CYS A 45 1.26 20.32 -2.32
C CYS A 45 0.90 18.83 -2.46
N LEU A 46 0.80 18.07 -1.37
CA LEU A 46 0.55 16.61 -1.39
C LEU A 46 -0.76 16.21 -0.69
N LYS A 47 -1.32 17.09 0.13
CA LYS A 47 -2.52 16.83 0.92
C LYS A 47 -3.69 16.31 0.09
N HIS A 48 -3.87 16.82 -1.14
CA HIS A 48 -4.93 16.40 -2.06
C HIS A 48 -4.74 14.97 -2.61
N LEU A 49 -3.53 14.40 -2.53
CA LEU A 49 -3.21 13.04 -2.94
C LEU A 49 -3.33 12.03 -1.79
N SER A 50 -3.47 12.51 -0.54
CA SER A 50 -3.40 11.67 0.66
C SER A 50 -4.37 10.49 0.64
N GLY A 51 -5.61 10.71 0.22
CA GLY A 51 -6.62 9.65 0.12
C GLY A 51 -6.20 8.55 -0.87
N SER A 52 -5.89 8.94 -2.10
CA SER A 52 -5.45 8.00 -3.15
C SER A 52 -4.18 7.23 -2.79
N VAL A 53 -3.19 7.92 -2.22
CA VAL A 53 -1.91 7.32 -1.82
C VAL A 53 -2.12 6.30 -0.71
N VAL A 54 -2.76 6.70 0.40
CA VAL A 54 -3.00 5.80 1.54
C VAL A 54 -3.85 4.61 1.11
N ARG A 55 -4.88 4.84 0.29
CA ARG A 55 -5.70 3.76 -0.24
C ARG A 55 -4.90 2.70 -1.00
N ILE A 56 -3.92 3.11 -1.82
CA ILE A 56 -3.02 2.19 -2.53
C ILE A 56 -2.08 1.50 -1.54
N LEU A 57 -1.51 2.22 -0.57
CA LEU A 57 -0.62 1.63 0.44
C LEU A 57 -1.31 0.54 1.24
N LEU A 58 -2.59 0.72 1.58
CA LEU A 58 -3.37 -0.26 2.31
C LEU A 58 -3.43 -1.61 1.59
N ASP A 59 -3.42 -1.66 0.26
CA ASP A 59 -3.40 -2.93 -0.49
C ASP A 59 -2.15 -3.79 -0.25
N TYR A 60 -1.08 -3.21 0.27
CA TYR A 60 0.20 -3.88 0.48
C TYR A 60 0.50 -4.16 1.96
N VAL A 61 -0.40 -3.81 2.87
CA VAL A 61 -0.24 -4.04 4.30
C VAL A 61 -1.42 -4.82 4.87
N ASN A 62 -1.16 -5.51 5.97
CA ASN A 62 -2.19 -6.28 6.68
C ASN A 62 -3.06 -5.36 7.54
N HIS A 63 -2.62 -5.10 8.77
CA HIS A 63 -3.26 -4.19 9.71
C HIS A 63 -2.25 -3.10 10.08
N VAL A 64 -2.68 -1.84 10.04
CA VAL A 64 -1.86 -0.68 10.34
C VAL A 64 -2.67 0.34 11.13
N HIS A 65 -1.99 1.09 11.99
CA HIS A 65 -2.58 2.21 12.69
C HIS A 65 -2.36 3.50 11.88
N ILE A 66 -3.44 4.26 11.65
CA ILE A 66 -3.35 5.60 11.06
C ILE A 66 -3.23 6.60 12.20
N CYS A 67 -2.14 7.36 12.25
CA CYS A 67 -1.97 8.33 13.32
C CYS A 67 -2.97 9.49 13.21
N SER A 68 -3.22 10.18 14.34
CA SER A 68 -4.13 11.33 14.43
C SER A 68 -3.88 12.38 13.35
N LYS A 69 -2.61 12.72 13.09
CA LYS A 69 -2.21 13.71 12.08
C LYS A 69 -2.59 13.30 10.65
N LEU A 70 -2.32 12.05 10.29
CA LEU A 70 -2.68 11.51 8.97
C LEU A 70 -4.21 11.37 8.84
N ARG A 71 -4.89 10.96 9.91
CA ARG A 71 -6.34 10.87 9.98
C ARG A 71 -7.02 12.21 9.68
N LEU A 72 -6.56 13.30 10.29
CA LEU A 72 -7.12 14.65 10.09
C LEU A 72 -7.12 15.12 8.62
N ILE A 73 -6.12 14.73 7.84
CA ILE A 73 -6.08 15.06 6.40
C ILE A 73 -6.89 14.08 5.56
N LEU A 74 -6.96 12.81 5.98
CA LEU A 74 -7.70 11.76 5.28
C LEU A 74 -9.21 11.93 5.41
N GLU A 75 -9.72 12.37 6.57
CA GLU A 75 -11.15 12.67 6.80
C GLU A 75 -11.74 13.67 5.78
N LYS A 76 -10.88 14.48 5.15
CA LYS A 76 -11.27 15.47 4.13
C LYS A 76 -11.20 14.92 2.70
N GLN A 77 -10.79 13.67 2.51
CA GLN A 77 -10.60 13.05 1.21
C GLN A 77 -11.81 12.23 0.81
N ARG A 78 -12.08 12.15 -0.50
CA ARG A 78 -13.18 11.34 -1.06
C ARG A 78 -13.05 9.86 -0.71
N GLN A 79 -11.83 9.35 -0.58
CA GLN A 79 -11.54 7.95 -0.28
C GLN A 79 -11.71 7.59 1.20
N TRP A 80 -12.02 8.55 2.07
CA TRP A 80 -12.11 8.31 3.52
C TRP A 80 -13.06 7.16 3.89
N PRO A 81 -14.30 7.07 3.37
CA PRO A 81 -15.20 5.98 3.73
C PRO A 81 -14.62 4.60 3.40
N GLU A 82 -14.05 4.46 2.20
CA GLU A 82 -13.41 3.21 1.76
C GLU A 82 -12.18 2.87 2.62
N ILE A 83 -11.40 3.87 3.02
CA ILE A 83 -10.27 3.68 3.94
C ILE A 83 -10.75 3.22 5.31
N CYS A 84 -11.83 3.80 5.84
CA CYS A 84 -12.42 3.38 7.11
C CYS A 84 -12.90 1.93 7.05
N GLU A 85 -13.62 1.53 6.01
CA GLU A 85 -14.07 0.13 5.83
C GLU A 85 -12.87 -0.83 5.87
N ILE A 86 -11.79 -0.49 5.16
CA ILE A 86 -10.56 -1.31 5.15
C ILE A 86 -9.92 -1.42 6.54
N LEU A 87 -9.99 -0.37 7.36
CA LEU A 87 -9.35 -0.32 8.68
C LEU A 87 -10.21 -0.93 9.79
N CYS A 88 -11.54 -0.85 9.68
CA CYS A 88 -12.50 -1.29 10.68
C CYS A 88 -12.83 -2.78 10.58
N ASP A 89 -12.90 -3.33 9.37
CA ASP A 89 -13.28 -4.72 9.16
C ASP A 89 -12.06 -5.65 9.13
N PRO A 90 -12.22 -6.93 9.55
CA PRO A 90 -11.21 -7.93 9.27
C PRO A 90 -10.97 -7.99 7.76
N ARG A 91 -9.71 -7.85 7.35
CA ARG A 91 -9.34 -7.89 5.93
C ARG A 91 -9.81 -9.22 5.33
N SER A 92 -10.34 -9.16 4.11
CA SER A 92 -10.81 -10.35 3.43
C SER A 92 -9.72 -11.43 3.36
N LEU A 93 -10.12 -12.70 3.49
CA LEU A 93 -9.17 -13.81 3.38
C LEU A 93 -8.37 -13.76 2.07
N SER A 94 -9.02 -13.34 0.99
CA SER A 94 -8.37 -13.08 -0.31
C SER A 94 -7.19 -12.12 -0.17
N HIS A 95 -7.39 -10.95 0.44
CA HIS A 95 -6.31 -9.98 0.69
C HIS A 95 -5.18 -10.58 1.54
N LEU A 96 -5.52 -11.27 2.63
CA LEU A 96 -4.54 -11.90 3.52
C LEU A 96 -3.72 -12.96 2.79
N CYS A 97 -4.37 -13.83 2.01
CA CYS A 97 -3.71 -14.82 1.17
C CYS A 97 -2.79 -14.16 0.14
N ARG A 98 -3.20 -13.06 -0.48
CA ARG A 98 -2.36 -12.31 -1.43
C ARG A 98 -1.06 -11.85 -0.78
N LEU A 99 -1.16 -11.24 0.40
CA LEU A 99 0.02 -10.76 1.14
C LEU A 99 0.95 -11.92 1.52
N GLU A 100 0.41 -13.01 2.04
CA GLU A 100 1.19 -14.16 2.47
C GLU A 100 1.88 -14.86 1.29
N ILE A 101 1.19 -15.03 0.16
CA ILE A 101 1.79 -15.58 -1.07
C ILE A 101 2.93 -14.68 -1.55
N ARG A 102 2.72 -13.36 -1.61
CA ARG A 102 3.77 -12.40 -2.02
C ARG A 102 4.98 -12.46 -1.09
N LYS A 103 4.77 -12.57 0.22
CA LYS A 103 5.83 -12.73 1.22
C LYS A 103 6.66 -13.99 0.99
N ARG A 104 6.01 -15.13 0.70
CA ARG A 104 6.68 -16.42 0.44
C ARG A 104 7.39 -16.48 -0.90
N LEU A 105 6.81 -15.91 -1.95
CA LEU A 105 7.44 -15.86 -3.27
C LEU A 105 8.69 -14.99 -3.26
N THR A 106 8.76 -13.99 -2.37
CA THR A 106 9.81 -12.98 -2.32
C THR A 106 9.84 -12.10 -3.58
N MET A 107 10.38 -10.89 -3.45
CA MET A 107 10.43 -9.95 -4.57
C MET A 107 11.25 -10.48 -5.76
N ARG A 108 12.28 -11.30 -5.49
CA ARG A 108 13.10 -11.90 -6.54
C ARG A 108 12.29 -12.80 -7.48
N ARG A 109 11.36 -13.60 -6.95
CA ARG A 109 10.53 -14.47 -7.81
C ARG A 109 9.35 -13.72 -8.43
N LEU A 110 8.78 -12.76 -7.70
CA LEU A 110 7.70 -11.90 -8.22
C LEU A 110 8.16 -11.06 -9.42
N ASN A 111 9.40 -10.60 -9.42
CA ASN A 111 9.98 -9.83 -10.51
C ASN A 111 10.63 -10.69 -11.60
N ASN A 112 10.71 -12.01 -11.44
CA ASN A 112 11.29 -12.89 -12.44
C ASN A 112 10.22 -13.25 -13.50
N PRO A 113 10.36 -12.79 -14.76
CA PRO A 113 9.38 -13.05 -15.81
C PRO A 113 9.33 -14.52 -16.24
N GLU A 114 10.40 -15.30 -16.07
CA GLU A 114 10.40 -16.73 -16.36
C GLU A 114 9.54 -17.49 -15.35
N ILE A 115 9.63 -17.11 -14.07
CA ILE A 115 8.85 -17.74 -13.00
C ILE A 115 7.38 -17.31 -13.08
N MET A 116 7.11 -16.00 -13.17
CA MET A 116 5.74 -15.49 -13.30
C MET A 116 5.11 -15.80 -14.67
N GLY A 117 5.92 -16.05 -15.69
CA GLY A 117 5.49 -16.47 -17.03
C GLY A 117 5.29 -17.97 -17.18
N SER A 118 5.82 -18.77 -16.24
CA SER A 118 5.71 -20.23 -16.27
C SER A 118 4.29 -20.72 -16.04
N ASN A 119 4.03 -21.97 -16.46
CA ASN A 119 2.76 -22.67 -16.24
C ASN A 119 2.45 -22.94 -14.75
N ILE A 120 3.38 -22.64 -13.83
CA ILE A 120 3.20 -22.78 -12.38
C ILE A 120 2.13 -21.82 -11.85
N PHE A 121 2.00 -20.62 -12.47
CA PHE A 121 1.04 -19.61 -12.04
C PHE A 121 -0.07 -19.44 -13.09
N PRO A 122 -1.30 -19.93 -12.81
CA PRO A 122 -2.44 -19.66 -13.66
C PRO A 122 -2.60 -18.16 -13.92
N PRO A 123 -3.03 -17.73 -15.13
CA PRO A 123 -3.09 -16.31 -15.50
C PRO A 123 -3.96 -15.45 -14.56
N ARG A 124 -4.96 -16.05 -13.89
CA ARG A 124 -5.78 -15.37 -12.88
C ARG A 124 -5.03 -15.16 -11.58
N LEU A 125 -4.30 -16.18 -11.11
CA LEU A 125 -3.51 -16.10 -9.88
C LEU A 125 -2.35 -15.11 -10.04
N ARG A 126 -1.70 -15.07 -11.20
CA ARG A 126 -0.67 -14.08 -11.50
C ARG A 126 -1.22 -12.64 -11.42
N ARG A 127 -2.34 -12.38 -12.09
CA ARG A 127 -3.00 -11.06 -12.06
C ARG A 127 -3.37 -10.62 -10.66
N PHE A 128 -3.87 -11.56 -9.87
CA PHE A 128 -4.21 -11.37 -8.46
C PHE A 128 -2.97 -11.00 -7.62
N ILE A 129 -1.89 -11.77 -7.73
CA ILE A 129 -0.65 -11.55 -6.97
C ILE A 129 0.02 -10.22 -7.35
N LEU A 130 0.02 -9.85 -8.63
CA LEU A 130 0.68 -8.65 -9.15
C LEU A 130 -0.18 -7.38 -9.11
N TYR A 131 -1.41 -7.47 -8.59
CA TYR A 131 -2.40 -6.36 -8.58
C TYR A 131 -2.75 -5.83 -9.98
N GLU A 132 -2.60 -6.63 -11.03
CA GLU A 132 -2.91 -6.24 -12.41
C GLU A 132 -4.41 -5.96 -12.62
N GLU A 133 -5.28 -6.58 -11.83
CA GLU A 133 -6.72 -6.32 -11.84
C GLU A 133 -7.10 -4.93 -11.34
N LEU A 134 -6.21 -4.29 -10.57
CA LEU A 134 -6.38 -2.93 -10.07
C LEU A 134 -5.62 -1.91 -10.93
N ASP A 135 -4.95 -2.37 -12.00
CA ASP A 135 -4.18 -1.51 -12.91
C ASP A 135 -5.10 -1.08 -14.06
N LEU A 136 -5.78 0.04 -13.86
CA LEU A 136 -6.79 0.58 -14.79
C LEU A 136 -6.25 0.79 -16.21
N TYR A 137 -4.93 0.97 -16.38
CA TYR A 137 -4.26 1.13 -17.67
C TYR A 137 -4.14 -0.16 -18.50
N ARG A 138 -4.32 -1.35 -17.90
CA ARG A 138 -4.27 -2.63 -18.64
C ARG A 138 -5.64 -3.02 -19.23
N THR A 139 -6.71 -2.40 -18.74
CA THR A 139 -8.09 -2.71 -19.17
C THR A 139 -8.44 -2.01 -20.49
N THR A 140 -7.70 -0.97 -20.87
CA THR A 140 -7.88 -0.23 -22.13
C THR A 140 -7.18 -0.87 -23.34
N SER A 141 -6.46 -1.99 -23.15
CA SER A 141 -5.75 -2.71 -24.21
C SER A 141 -6.39 -4.04 -24.63
N LYS A 142 -7.69 -4.23 -24.38
CA LYS A 142 -8.44 -5.25 -25.12
C LYS A 142 -8.78 -4.70 -26.50
N PRO A 143 -8.36 -5.35 -27.60
CA PRO A 143 -8.91 -5.02 -28.91
C PRO A 143 -10.41 -5.30 -28.88
N ALA A 144 -11.19 -4.37 -29.43
CA ALA A 144 -12.57 -4.64 -29.79
C ALA A 144 -12.59 -5.85 -30.73
N VAL A 145 -13.51 -6.77 -30.46
CA VAL A 145 -13.80 -7.97 -31.27
C VAL A 145 -14.03 -7.56 -32.73
#